data_AF-A0A2C6MDY5-F1
#
_entry.id   AF-A0A2C6MDY5-F1
#
_cell.length_a   1.000
_cell.length_b   1.000
_cell.length_c   1.000
_cell.angle_alpha   90.00
_cell.angle_beta   90.00
_cell.angle_gamma   90.00
#
_symmetry.space_group_name_H-M   'P 1'
#
loop_
_entity.id
_entity.type
_entity.pdbx_description
1 polymer ?
#
loop_
_entity_poly.entity_id
_entity_poly.type
_entity_poly.pdbx_seq_one_letter_code
_entity_poly.pdbx_strand_id
1 'polypeptide(L)'
;MLFKRVHNVLGPGGRIAIMDFVRGISPRAELFGVNMLVNTKTGGTWTLQQYTDWLNQASFTGMETYTLGDRQVITAHREYQQIFAN
;
A
#
# COMPACT_ATOMS: atom_id res chain seq x y z
N MET A 1 -6.92 -7.42 -8.76
CA MET A 1 -6.54 -6.78 -7.49
C MET A 1 -6.55 -5.26 -7.65
N LEU A 2 -6.90 -4.48 -6.61
CA LEU A 2 -6.98 -3.00 -6.65
C LEU A 2 -5.64 -2.35 -7.04
N PHE A 3 -4.53 -2.75 -6.41
CA PHE A 3 -3.21 -2.19 -6.70
C PHE A 3 -2.82 -2.31 -8.17
N LYS A 4 -3.07 -3.46 -8.82
CA LYS A 4 -2.81 -3.62 -10.27
C LYS A 4 -3.64 -2.67 -11.14
N ARG A 5 -4.88 -2.39 -10.75
CA ARG A 5 -5.72 -1.40 -11.46
C ARG A 5 -5.16 0.01 -11.31
N VAL A 6 -4.71 0.38 -10.11
CA VAL A 6 -4.04 1.67 -9.87
C VAL A 6 -2.76 1.78 -10.68
N HIS A 7 -1.90 0.76 -10.65
CA HIS A 7 -0.67 0.72 -11.44
C HIS A 7 -0.92 0.95 -12.93
N ASN A 8 -1.95 0.31 -13.49
CA ASN A 8 -2.27 0.40 -14.92
C ASN A 8 -2.70 1.81 -15.37
N VAL A 9 -3.32 2.61 -14.49
CA VAL A 9 -3.78 3.97 -14.82
C VAL A 9 -2.73 5.04 -14.53
N LEU A 10 -1.72 4.74 -13.73
CA LEU A 10 -0.61 5.65 -13.47
C LEU A 10 0.31 5.75 -14.69
N GLY A 11 0.71 6.97 -15.08
CA GLY A 11 1.77 7.18 -16.05
C GLY A 11 3.16 6.75 -15.52
N PRO A 12 4.19 6.74 -16.38
CA PRO A 12 5.58 6.52 -15.96
C PRO A 12 5.97 7.48 -14.81
N GLY A 13 6.60 6.95 -13.76
CA GLY A 13 6.94 7.72 -12.57
C GLY A 13 5.77 8.05 -11.62
N GLY A 14 4.55 7.63 -11.95
CA GLY A 14 3.37 7.82 -11.11
C GLY A 14 3.49 7.10 -9.76
N ARG A 15 2.87 7.65 -8.72
CA ARG A 15 3.00 7.18 -7.33
C ARG A 15 1.66 6.76 -6.75
N ILE A 16 1.72 5.81 -5.83
CA ILE A 16 0.63 5.48 -4.90
C ILE A 16 1.05 5.84 -3.48
N ALA A 17 0.11 6.34 -2.68
CA ALA A 17 0.27 6.52 -1.25
C ALA A 17 -0.93 5.86 -0.54
N ILE A 18 -0.64 4.99 0.43
CA ILE A 18 -1.63 4.24 1.20
C ILE A 18 -1.49 4.70 2.65
N MET A 19 -2.56 5.25 3.23
CA MET A 19 -2.57 5.67 4.63
C MET A 19 -3.44 4.73 5.45
N ASP A 20 -2.86 3.99 6.38
CA ASP A 20 -3.57 2.94 7.13
C ASP A 20 -3.01 2.75 8.55
N PHE A 21 -3.69 1.93 9.36
CA PHE A 21 -3.18 1.40 10.63
C PHE A 21 -2.49 0.06 10.36
N VAL A 22 -1.16 0.08 10.24
CA VAL A 22 -0.39 -1.12 9.89
C VAL A 22 -0.19 -1.99 11.12
N ARG A 23 -0.63 -3.25 11.07
CA ARG A 23 -0.47 -4.22 12.17
C ARG A 23 1.01 -4.45 12.48
N GLY A 24 1.32 -4.47 13.77
CA GLY A 24 2.70 -4.56 14.27
C GLY A 24 3.49 -3.24 14.24
N ILE A 25 2.90 -2.14 13.75
CA ILE A 25 3.51 -0.80 13.77
C ILE A 25 2.60 0.19 14.49
N SER A 26 1.34 0.30 14.06
CA SER A 26 0.36 1.18 14.70
C SER A 26 -0.14 0.57 16.02
N PRO A 27 -0.19 1.34 17.11
CA PRO A 27 -0.80 0.90 18.36
C PRO A 27 -2.34 0.78 18.27
N ARG A 28 -2.96 1.19 17.15
CA ARG A 28 -4.42 1.12 16.94
C ARG A 28 -4.86 0.00 16.02
N ALA A 29 -3.94 -0.73 15.37
CA ALA A 29 -4.27 -1.63 14.28
C ALA A 29 -5.16 -2.82 14.73
N GLU A 30 -4.96 -3.35 15.93
CA GLU A 30 -5.72 -4.49 16.46
C GLU A 30 -7.15 -4.08 16.78
N LEU A 31 -7.34 -2.97 17.51
CA LEU A 31 -8.66 -2.44 17.84
C LEU A 31 -9.42 -2.00 16.57
N PHE A 32 -8.72 -1.38 15.62
CA PHE A 32 -9.32 -1.03 14.33
C PHE A 32 -9.70 -2.27 13.51
N GLY A 33 -8.93 -3.37 13.63
CA GLY A 33 -9.28 -4.65 13.05
C GLY A 33 -10.63 -5.19 13.54
N VAL A 34 -10.95 -5.02 14.84
CA VAL A 34 -12.28 -5.36 15.39
C VAL A 34 -13.36 -4.47 14.75
N ASN A 35 -13.09 -3.17 14.60
CA ASN A 35 -14.03 -2.26 13.93
C ASN A 35 -14.30 -2.69 12.48
N MET A 36 -13.29 -3.18 11.76
CA MET A 36 -13.45 -3.68 10.40
C MET A 36 -14.23 -4.99 10.34
N LEU A 37 -14.03 -5.91 11.29
CA LEU A 37 -14.82 -7.13 11.41
C LEU A 37 -16.31 -6.85 11.56
N VAL A 38 -16.68 -5.85 12.37
CA VAL A 38 -18.08 -5.48 12.63
C VAL A 38 -18.70 -4.73 11.46
N ASN A 39 -17.96 -3.81 10.84
CA ASN A 39 -18.53 -2.83 9.92
C ASN A 39 -18.32 -3.15 8.44
N THR A 40 -17.57 -4.21 8.11
CA THR A 40 -17.27 -4.55 6.72
C THR A 40 -17.37 -6.06 6.50
N LYS A 41 -17.70 -6.49 5.27
CA LYS A 41 -17.80 -7.92 4.95
C LYS A 41 -16.44 -8.64 4.90
N THR A 42 -15.38 -7.93 4.48
CA THR A 42 -14.06 -8.52 4.20
C THR A 42 -12.89 -7.58 4.55
N GLY A 43 -13.13 -6.50 5.30
CA GLY A 43 -12.08 -5.59 5.74
C GLY A 43 -11.31 -6.13 6.94
N GLY A 44 -10.24 -5.43 7.32
CA GLY A 44 -9.32 -5.83 8.38
C GLY A 44 -8.28 -4.75 8.64
N THR A 45 -7.15 -5.16 9.20
CA THR A 45 -5.90 -4.39 9.21
C THR A 45 -4.78 -5.32 8.73
N TRP A 46 -3.71 -4.77 8.16
CA TRP A 46 -2.71 -5.57 7.44
C TRP A 46 -1.31 -5.24 7.90
N THR A 47 -0.41 -6.23 7.85
CA THR A 47 1.00 -6.03 8.18
C THR A 47 1.72 -5.36 7.03
N LEU A 48 2.88 -4.75 7.31
CA LEU A 48 3.71 -4.17 6.25
C LEU A 48 4.06 -5.20 5.16
N GLN A 49 4.39 -6.44 5.55
CA GLN A 49 4.69 -7.52 4.60
C GLN A 49 3.53 -7.78 3.62
N GLN A 50 2.28 -7.74 4.09
CA GLN A 50 1.12 -7.95 3.22
C GLN A 50 1.00 -6.82 2.18
N TYR A 51 1.18 -5.56 2.58
CA TYR A 51 1.25 -4.46 1.61
C TYR A 51 2.42 -4.64 0.65
N THR A 52 3.58 -5.06 1.16
CA THR A 52 4.76 -5.32 0.33
C THR A 52 4.47 -6.32 -0.77
N ASP A 53 3.89 -7.46 -0.41
CA ASP A 53 3.56 -8.53 -1.36
C ASP A 53 2.56 -8.05 -2.42
N TRP A 54 1.54 -7.29 -2.01
CA TRP A 54 0.52 -6.80 -2.92
C TRP A 54 1.02 -5.72 -3.89
N LEU A 55 1.88 -4.82 -3.41
CA LEU A 55 2.51 -3.80 -4.24
C LEU A 55 3.48 -4.45 -5.25
N ASN A 56 4.27 -5.43 -4.81
CA ASN A 56 5.16 -6.20 -5.68
C ASN A 56 4.38 -6.98 -6.76
N GLN A 57 3.29 -7.66 -6.37
CA GLN A 57 2.41 -8.36 -7.32
C GLN A 57 1.73 -7.40 -8.33
N ALA A 58 1.61 -6.12 -7.98
CA ALA A 58 1.10 -5.06 -8.84
C ALA A 58 2.18 -4.31 -9.62
N SER A 59 3.44 -4.74 -9.55
CA SER A 59 4.60 -4.13 -10.24
C SER A 59 4.98 -2.72 -9.76
N PHE A 60 4.60 -2.34 -8.55
CA PHE A 60 5.17 -1.15 -7.91
C PHE A 60 6.58 -1.43 -7.37
N THR A 61 7.45 -0.42 -7.35
CA THR A 61 8.79 -0.48 -6.77
C THR A 61 9.08 0.74 -5.88
N GLY A 62 10.26 0.77 -5.26
CA GLY A 62 10.72 1.86 -4.38
C GLY A 62 9.76 2.17 -3.24
N MET A 63 9.48 1.15 -2.44
CA MET A 63 8.55 1.24 -1.32
C MET A 63 9.19 1.95 -0.14
N GLU A 64 8.48 2.94 0.41
CA GLU A 64 8.90 3.64 1.62
C GLU A 64 7.72 3.67 2.61
N THR A 65 8.03 3.70 3.91
CA THR A 65 7.00 3.77 4.96
C THR A 65 7.34 4.89 5.92
N TYR A 66 6.34 5.73 6.19
CA TYR A 66 6.44 6.86 7.11
C TYR A 66 5.40 6.72 8.21
N THR A 67 5.72 7.14 9.42
CA THR A 67 4.77 7.21 10.53
C THR A 67 4.26 8.63 10.68
N LEU A 68 2.93 8.80 10.68
CA LEU A 68 2.24 10.06 10.92
C LEU A 68 1.21 9.87 12.03
N GLY A 69 1.60 10.22 13.26
CA GLY A 69 0.84 9.88 14.46
C GLY A 69 0.67 8.36 14.59
N ASP A 70 -0.57 7.91 14.79
CA ASP A 70 -0.88 6.48 14.92
C ASP A 70 -0.96 5.73 13.57
N ARG A 71 -0.76 6.41 12.43
CA ARG A 71 -0.94 5.83 11.09
C ARG A 71 0.37 5.72 10.34
N GLN A 72 0.41 4.81 9.38
CA GLN A 72 1.52 4.66 8.45
C GLN A 72 1.08 5.14 7.07
N VAL A 73 1.99 5.84 6.39
CA VAL A 73 1.88 6.15 4.97
C VAL A 73 2.88 5.27 4.23
N ILE A 74 2.38 4.35 3.41
CA ILE A 74 3.20 3.50 2.54
C ILE A 74 3.17 4.11 1.14
N THR A 75 4.32 4.45 0.59
CA THR A 75 4.45 4.95 -0.77
C THR A 75 5.12 3.91 -1.65
N ALA A 76 4.80 3.92 -2.95
CA ALA A 76 5.53 3.18 -3.97
C ALA A 76 5.31 3.86 -5.34
N HIS A 77 6.10 3.51 -6.34
CA HIS A 77 6.01 4.12 -7.66
C HIS A 77 6.01 3.10 -8.79
N ARG A 78 5.42 3.50 -9.92
CA ARG A 78 5.56 2.82 -11.20
C ARG A 78 6.86 3.29 -11.84
N GLU A 79 7.75 2.36 -12.17
CA GLU A 79 9.01 2.70 -12.82
C GLU A 79 8.79 3.41 -14.16
N TYR A 80 9.79 4.22 -14.54
CA TYR A 80 9.91 4.66 -15.92
C TYR A 80 10.27 3.45 -16.78
N GLN A 81 9.50 3.21 -17.85
CA GLN A 81 10.01 2.36 -18.92
C GLN A 81 11.17 3.11 -19.56
N GLN A 82 12.40 2.61 -19.43
CA GLN A 82 13.50 3.08 -20.24
C GLN A 82 13.12 2.81 -21.70
N ILE A 83 12.83 3.88 -22.44
CA ILE A 83 12.80 3.80 -23.89
C ILE A 83 14.25 3.54 -24.27
N PHE A 84 14.55 2.33 -24.73
CA PHE A 84 15.83 2.03 -25.33
C PHE A 84 16.04 3.05 -26.46
N ALA A 85 16.95 4.00 -26.24
CA ALA A 85 17.46 4.84 -27.29
C ALA A 85 18.27 3.92 -28.20
N ASN A 86 17.72 3.62 -29.38
CA ASN A 86 18.46 3.01 -30.48
C ASN A 86 19.50 3.99 -31.02
#